data_AF-A0A9W7C082-F1
#
_entry.id   AF-A0A9W7C082-F1
#
_cell.length_a   1.000
_cell.length_b   1.000
_cell.length_c   1.000
_cell.angle_alpha   90.00
_cell.angle_beta   90.00
_cell.angle_gamma   90.00
#
_symmetry.space_group_name_H-M   'P 1'
#
loop_
_entity.id
_entity.type
_entity.pdbx_description
1 polymer ?
#
loop_
_entity_poly.entity_id
_entity_poly.type
_entity_poly.pdbx_seq_one_letter_code
_entity_poly.pdbx_strand_id
1 'polypeptide(L)'
;MKWFPEIVSTPLTSPYHLITHEVLLPYHSMASINIGHLIWDDFFPLYTLLKIFGLEEERIKYVRYVGEEANWATCEYKGVAGLNLPRCVRNFVRFFKMMVGGEGLLNDGVPYTNENLEESVDLEEEVEYICWEKSVAGIGLLTDHGKKLHGWDKEDYEYSYNIGKGRLMKEFRDFAVGNIGLDYNSKVHGADDKIRITFSTMSSASPARRLTFKKQIQNVKELYANDASVIIEEYNLADLDAKQQVEIHMKTNVMVTAAGGGAVTSMFLPDGAALILYYDSLGTNGNTKRPIGHPARLDWDYFNNMAYVRTSWLPIVGMDDDALEVFTGIVEMEVENYKSFRMKTER
;
A
#
# COMPACT_ATOMS: atom_id res chain seq x y z
N MET A 1 -17.21 15.61 3.67
CA MET A 1 -17.89 15.19 4.92
C MET A 1 -17.39 16.03 6.07
N LYS A 2 -18.29 16.57 6.91
CA LYS A 2 -17.93 17.16 8.20
C LYS A 2 -18.24 16.10 9.26
N TRP A 3 -17.21 15.47 9.81
CA TRP A 3 -17.36 14.62 10.99
C TRP A 3 -16.64 15.33 12.14
N PHE A 4 -17.35 15.51 13.25
CA PHE A 4 -16.80 16.01 14.50
C PHE A 4 -17.43 15.20 15.63
N PRO A 5 -16.64 14.71 16.59
CA PRO A 5 -17.21 14.08 17.77
C PRO A 5 -18.01 15.12 18.55
N GLU A 6 -19.25 14.80 18.88
CA GLU A 6 -20.08 15.61 19.77
C GLU A 6 -20.07 14.97 21.16
N ILE A 7 -19.74 15.77 22.17
CA ILE A 7 -19.87 15.35 23.56
C ILE A 7 -21.33 15.57 23.95
N VAL A 8 -22.09 14.49 24.06
CA VAL A 8 -23.48 14.52 24.49
C VAL A 8 -23.57 14.02 25.92
N SER A 9 -24.17 14.83 26.81
CA SER A 9 -24.46 14.41 28.17
C SER A 9 -25.84 13.76 28.23
N THR A 10 -25.96 12.55 27.71
CA THR A 10 -27.21 11.77 27.76
C THR A 10 -27.16 10.85 28.98
N PRO A 11 -28.14 10.96 29.91
CA PRO A 11 -28.31 9.93 30.93
C PRO A 11 -28.50 8.58 30.24
N LEU A 12 -27.77 7.55 30.67
CA LEU A 12 -27.96 6.17 30.17
C LEU A 12 -29.28 5.62 30.71
N THR A 13 -30.40 6.14 30.22
CA THR A 13 -31.77 5.70 30.57
C THR A 13 -32.26 4.56 29.70
N SER A 14 -31.54 4.27 28.62
CA SER A 14 -31.82 3.20 27.66
C SER A 14 -30.82 2.06 27.82
N PRO A 15 -31.21 0.81 27.48
CA PRO A 15 -30.30 -0.32 27.53
C PRO A 15 -29.09 -0.08 26.61
N TYR A 16 -27.90 -0.41 27.13
CA TYR A 16 -26.65 -0.33 26.39
C TYR A 16 -25.76 -1.53 26.68
N HIS A 17 -24.89 -1.87 25.73
CA HIS A 17 -23.91 -2.93 25.89
C HIS A 17 -22.50 -2.34 25.99
N LEU A 18 -21.69 -2.79 26.96
CA LEU A 18 -20.31 -2.34 27.14
C LEU A 18 -19.31 -3.39 26.64
N ILE A 19 -18.43 -2.98 25.72
CA ILE A 19 -17.36 -3.80 25.17
C ILE A 19 -16.02 -3.32 25.73
N THR A 20 -15.35 -4.17 26.50
CA THR A 20 -14.16 -3.82 27.28
C THR A 20 -12.85 -4.38 26.72
N HIS A 21 -12.91 -5.40 25.88
CA HIS A 21 -11.72 -6.13 25.40
C HIS A 21 -11.28 -5.75 23.99
N GLU A 22 -12.01 -4.85 23.32
CA GLU A 22 -11.71 -4.39 21.97
C GLU A 22 -11.55 -2.88 21.96
N VAL A 23 -10.71 -2.38 21.05
CA VAL A 23 -10.64 -0.95 20.72
C VAL A 23 -11.52 -0.70 19.50
N LEU A 24 -12.51 0.19 19.64
CA LEU A 24 -13.28 0.65 18.49
C LEU A 24 -12.42 1.56 17.62
N LEU A 25 -12.36 1.26 16.32
CA LEU A 25 -11.76 2.12 15.32
C LEU A 25 -12.79 2.38 14.20
N PRO A 26 -13.49 3.53 14.23
CA PRO A 26 -14.33 3.91 13.12
C PRO A 26 -13.50 4.45 11.95
N TYR A 27 -13.85 4.08 10.72
CA TYR A 27 -13.21 4.59 9.51
C TYR A 27 -14.24 4.79 8.40
N HIS A 28 -13.99 5.71 7.46
CA HIS A 28 -14.98 6.05 6.42
C HIS A 28 -14.67 5.44 5.05
N SER A 29 -13.38 5.38 4.71
CA SER A 29 -12.96 5.09 3.35
C SER A 29 -12.83 3.58 3.12
N MET A 30 -13.21 3.16 1.92
CA MET A 30 -13.06 1.82 1.38
C MET A 30 -12.60 2.00 -0.06
N ALA A 31 -11.39 2.53 -0.23
CA ALA A 31 -10.88 2.97 -1.53
C ALA A 31 -10.26 1.82 -2.35
N SER A 32 -10.81 0.61 -2.24
CA SER A 32 -10.21 -0.62 -2.79
C SER A 32 -10.36 -0.80 -4.31
N ILE A 33 -10.90 0.20 -5.02
CA ILE A 33 -10.85 0.26 -6.49
C ILE A 33 -9.40 0.32 -6.96
N ASN A 34 -8.57 1.06 -6.21
CA ASN A 34 -7.13 1.18 -6.39
C ASN A 34 -6.45 0.70 -5.10
N ILE A 35 -5.64 -0.33 -5.20
CA ILE A 35 -4.96 -0.92 -4.05
C ILE A 35 -4.02 0.10 -3.38
N GLY A 36 -3.48 1.07 -4.13
CA GLY A 36 -2.67 2.17 -3.58
C GLY A 36 -3.46 3.00 -2.57
N HIS A 37 -4.65 3.48 -2.96
CA HIS A 37 -5.52 4.22 -2.04
C HIS A 37 -5.89 3.36 -0.82
N LEU A 38 -6.25 2.09 -1.02
CA LEU A 38 -6.59 1.24 0.13
C LEU A 38 -5.41 1.10 1.10
N ILE A 39 -4.21 0.83 0.61
CA ILE A 39 -3.07 0.55 1.50
C ILE A 39 -2.51 1.86 2.10
N TRP A 40 -2.41 2.93 1.33
CA TRP A 40 -1.72 4.16 1.74
C TRP A 40 -2.65 5.27 2.23
N ASP A 41 -3.85 5.40 1.67
CA ASP A 41 -4.85 6.38 2.13
C ASP A 41 -5.75 5.83 3.24
N ASP A 42 -6.01 4.51 3.26
CA ASP A 42 -6.84 3.90 4.31
C ASP A 42 -5.95 3.23 5.38
N PHE A 43 -5.22 2.16 5.04
CA PHE A 43 -4.59 1.30 6.05
C PHE A 43 -3.41 1.94 6.78
N PHE A 44 -2.50 2.62 6.07
CA PHE A 44 -1.35 3.26 6.70
C PHE A 44 -1.75 4.34 7.73
N PRO A 45 -2.76 5.20 7.47
CA PRO A 45 -3.31 6.12 8.47
C PRO A 45 -3.92 5.42 9.68
N LEU A 46 -4.65 4.33 9.47
CA LEU A 46 -5.23 3.54 10.57
C LEU A 46 -4.13 2.95 11.44
N TYR A 47 -3.11 2.35 10.84
CA TYR A 47 -1.94 1.86 11.55
C TYR A 47 -1.22 2.98 12.31
N THR A 48 -1.02 4.12 11.66
CA THR A 48 -0.37 5.29 12.27
C THR A 48 -1.14 5.76 13.51
N LEU A 49 -2.47 5.79 13.42
CA LEU A 49 -3.34 6.15 14.54
C LEU A 49 -3.18 5.16 15.70
N LEU A 50 -3.24 3.85 15.43
CA LEU A 50 -2.99 2.82 16.44
C LEU A 50 -1.62 3.01 17.10
N LYS A 51 -0.58 3.26 16.29
CA LYS A 51 0.79 3.43 16.76
C LYS A 51 0.98 4.65 17.66
N ILE A 52 0.35 5.78 17.34
CA ILE A 52 0.42 7.00 18.15
C ILE A 52 -0.12 6.76 19.57
N PHE A 53 -1.15 5.92 19.68
CA PHE A 53 -1.79 5.60 20.95
C PHE A 53 -1.27 4.31 21.62
N GLY A 54 -0.32 3.60 21.00
CA GLY A 54 0.22 2.35 21.52
C GLY A 54 -0.80 1.21 21.54
N LEU A 55 -1.67 1.14 20.53
CA LEU A 55 -2.79 0.19 20.43
C LEU A 55 -2.58 -0.88 19.35
N GLU A 56 -1.37 -0.98 18.76
CA GLU A 56 -1.10 -1.91 17.65
C GLU A 56 -1.24 -3.40 18.01
N GLU A 57 -1.08 -3.76 19.30
CA GLU A 57 -1.22 -5.13 19.81
C GLU A 57 -2.62 -5.41 20.39
N GLU A 58 -3.51 -4.42 20.40
CA GLU A 58 -4.87 -4.56 20.93
C GLU A 58 -5.79 -5.22 19.89
N ARG A 59 -6.87 -5.84 20.36
CA ARG A 59 -7.90 -6.36 19.48
C ARG A 59 -8.73 -5.19 18.93
N ILE A 60 -8.59 -4.90 17.63
CA ILE A 60 -9.24 -3.75 17.02
C ILE A 60 -10.57 -4.16 16.37
N LYS A 61 -11.65 -3.48 16.75
CA LYS A 61 -12.95 -3.55 16.07
C LYS A 61 -13.02 -2.42 15.04
N TYR A 62 -12.66 -2.74 13.80
CA TYR A 62 -12.80 -1.81 12.69
C TYR A 62 -14.26 -1.69 12.28
N VAL A 63 -14.83 -0.50 12.39
CA VAL A 63 -16.23 -0.22 12.02
C VAL A 63 -16.25 0.83 10.94
N ARG A 64 -16.77 0.46 9.78
CA ARG A 64 -16.90 1.39 8.68
C ARG A 64 -18.13 2.26 8.85
N TYR A 65 -17.96 3.58 8.83
CA TYR A 65 -19.08 4.49 8.73
C TYR A 65 -19.50 4.66 7.27
N VAL A 66 -20.72 4.21 6.96
CA VAL A 66 -21.42 4.42 5.70
C VAL A 66 -22.34 5.64 5.88
N GLY A 67 -22.02 6.74 5.20
CA GLY A 67 -22.85 7.94 5.19
C GLY A 67 -23.78 8.00 4.00
N GLU A 68 -24.71 8.96 4.00
CA GLU A 68 -25.66 9.17 2.89
C GLU A 68 -24.96 9.47 1.55
N GLU A 69 -23.82 10.16 1.60
CA GLU A 69 -22.98 10.46 0.45
C GLU A 69 -21.68 9.66 0.48
N ALA A 70 -21.49 8.81 -0.53
CA ALA A 70 -20.25 8.07 -0.75
C ALA A 70 -19.12 9.02 -1.20
N ASN A 71 -17.94 8.90 -0.59
CA ASN A 71 -16.75 9.62 -1.07
C ASN A 71 -16.36 9.12 -2.47
N TRP A 72 -15.83 10.01 -3.32
CA TRP A 72 -15.56 9.71 -4.73
C TRP A 72 -14.65 8.50 -4.97
N ALA A 73 -13.74 8.20 -4.05
CA ALA A 73 -12.80 7.07 -4.13
C ALA A 73 -13.36 5.76 -3.53
N THR A 74 -14.51 5.80 -2.85
CA THR A 74 -15.10 4.62 -2.19
C THR A 74 -15.84 3.72 -3.17
N CYS A 75 -15.97 2.44 -2.82
CA CYS A 75 -16.64 1.43 -3.63
C CYS A 75 -18.09 1.77 -4.02
N GLU A 76 -18.78 2.56 -3.20
CA GLU A 76 -20.20 2.92 -3.29
C GLU A 76 -20.45 4.19 -4.10
N TYR A 77 -19.38 4.89 -4.51
CA TYR A 77 -19.55 6.08 -5.33
C TYR A 77 -20.33 5.74 -6.61
N LYS A 78 -21.38 6.52 -6.94
CA LYS A 78 -22.34 6.18 -8.02
C LYS A 78 -21.68 5.95 -9.39
N GLY A 79 -20.53 6.58 -9.68
CA GLY A 79 -19.75 6.33 -10.90
C GLY A 79 -19.06 4.95 -10.95
N VAL A 80 -18.94 4.28 -9.81
CA VAL A 80 -18.27 2.99 -9.59
C VAL A 80 -19.28 1.89 -9.24
N ALA A 81 -20.35 2.25 -8.52
CA ALA A 81 -21.30 1.37 -7.84
C ALA A 81 -22.07 0.37 -8.73
N GLY A 82 -22.00 0.48 -10.06
CA GLY A 82 -22.69 -0.44 -10.98
C GLY A 82 -21.82 -1.52 -11.65
N LEU A 83 -20.51 -1.30 -11.79
CA LEU A 83 -19.65 -2.18 -12.62
C LEU A 83 -18.45 -2.77 -11.88
N ASN A 84 -18.01 -2.15 -10.78
CA ASN A 84 -16.77 -2.54 -10.10
C ASN A 84 -16.95 -2.89 -8.62
N LEU A 85 -18.16 -2.80 -8.05
CA LEU A 85 -18.38 -3.10 -6.63
C LEU A 85 -17.88 -4.51 -6.21
N PRO A 86 -18.18 -5.61 -6.95
CA PRO A 86 -17.65 -6.93 -6.58
C PRO A 86 -16.12 -7.01 -6.61
N ARG A 87 -15.47 -6.30 -7.54
CA ARG A 87 -14.01 -6.21 -7.61
C ARG A 87 -13.46 -5.38 -6.44
N CYS A 88 -14.13 -4.29 -6.10
CA CYS A 88 -13.77 -3.40 -5.00
C CYS A 88 -13.84 -4.17 -3.67
N VAL A 89 -14.95 -4.82 -3.39
CA VAL A 89 -15.11 -5.68 -2.20
C VAL A 89 -14.03 -6.77 -2.19
N ARG A 90 -13.82 -7.50 -3.29
CA ARG A 90 -12.77 -8.53 -3.36
C ARG A 90 -11.39 -8.00 -3.03
N ASN A 91 -11.01 -6.84 -3.55
CA ASN A 91 -9.75 -6.19 -3.23
C ASN A 91 -9.67 -5.83 -1.74
N PHE A 92 -10.74 -5.23 -1.19
CA PHE A 92 -10.79 -4.91 0.23
C PHE A 92 -10.54 -6.15 1.07
N VAL A 93 -11.33 -7.22 0.89
CA VAL A 93 -11.18 -8.49 1.63
C VAL A 93 -9.78 -9.08 1.51
N ARG A 94 -9.24 -9.05 0.29
CA ARG A 94 -7.92 -9.59 -0.01
C ARG A 94 -6.83 -8.88 0.79
N PHE A 95 -6.87 -7.55 0.87
CA PHE A 95 -5.81 -6.77 1.51
C PHE A 95 -6.10 -6.44 2.97
N PHE A 96 -7.36 -6.42 3.41
CA PHE A 96 -7.74 -6.08 4.78
C PHE A 96 -7.18 -7.05 5.82
N LYS A 97 -6.87 -8.28 5.42
CA LYS A 97 -6.09 -9.23 6.24
C LYS A 97 -4.76 -8.67 6.74
N MET A 98 -4.17 -7.68 6.06
CA MET A 98 -2.98 -6.96 6.52
C MET A 98 -3.25 -6.09 7.75
N MET A 99 -4.51 -5.74 8.02
CA MET A 99 -4.91 -4.94 9.19
C MET A 99 -5.44 -5.79 10.35
N VAL A 100 -6.11 -6.90 10.05
CA VAL A 100 -6.83 -7.71 11.05
C VAL A 100 -6.21 -9.07 11.33
N GLY A 101 -5.24 -9.50 10.54
CA GLY A 101 -4.69 -10.85 10.65
C GLY A 101 -5.50 -11.93 9.91
N GLY A 102 -5.15 -13.19 10.16
CA GLY A 102 -5.75 -14.37 9.52
C GLY A 102 -7.08 -14.86 10.12
N GLU A 103 -7.44 -14.45 11.34
CA GLU A 103 -8.60 -14.97 12.08
C GLU A 103 -9.65 -13.88 12.38
N GLY A 104 -10.91 -14.12 12.01
CA GLY A 104 -12.07 -13.77 12.86
C GLY A 104 -12.70 -12.38 12.85
N LEU A 105 -12.30 -11.42 11.99
CA LEU A 105 -12.80 -10.04 12.08
C LEU A 105 -13.62 -9.53 10.89
N LEU A 106 -14.09 -10.44 10.02
CA LEU A 106 -15.02 -10.11 8.93
C LEU A 106 -16.29 -10.95 9.06
N ASN A 107 -17.47 -10.32 8.94
CA ASN A 107 -18.72 -11.04 8.80
C ASN A 107 -18.79 -11.59 7.36
N ASP A 108 -18.45 -12.86 7.14
CA ASP A 108 -18.40 -13.49 5.81
C ASP A 108 -17.53 -12.76 4.78
N GLY A 109 -16.45 -12.10 5.24
CA GLY A 109 -15.61 -11.30 4.37
C GLY A 109 -16.14 -9.89 4.10
N VAL A 110 -17.11 -9.37 4.86
CA VAL A 110 -17.56 -7.98 4.74
C VAL A 110 -17.09 -7.19 5.98
N PRO A 111 -16.49 -5.98 5.81
CA PRO A 111 -16.19 -5.14 6.96
C PRO A 111 -17.47 -4.80 7.73
N TYR A 112 -17.38 -4.77 9.05
CA TYR A 112 -18.46 -4.23 9.88
C TYR A 112 -18.73 -2.79 9.47
N THR A 113 -20.01 -2.44 9.39
CA THR A 113 -20.49 -1.09 9.16
C THR A 113 -21.24 -0.60 10.40
N ASN A 114 -21.51 0.70 10.46
CA ASN A 114 -22.44 1.26 11.46
C ASN A 114 -23.87 0.71 11.33
N GLU A 115 -24.24 0.11 10.19
CA GLU A 115 -25.58 -0.44 9.94
C GLU A 115 -25.74 -1.89 10.41
N ASN A 116 -24.64 -2.65 10.54
CA ASN A 116 -24.65 -4.07 10.96
C ASN A 116 -23.83 -4.31 12.23
N LEU A 117 -23.52 -3.24 12.97
CA LEU A 117 -22.71 -3.31 14.18
C LEU A 117 -23.40 -4.17 15.26
N GLU A 118 -24.72 -4.06 15.39
CA GLU A 118 -25.53 -4.80 16.35
C GLU A 118 -25.47 -6.32 16.11
N GLU A 119 -25.54 -6.76 14.84
CA GLU A 119 -25.38 -8.18 14.46
C GLU A 119 -24.02 -8.75 14.88
N SER A 120 -23.00 -7.88 14.99
CA SER A 120 -21.64 -8.30 15.31
C SER A 120 -21.34 -8.47 16.79
N VAL A 121 -22.26 -8.06 17.66
CA VAL A 121 -22.10 -8.06 19.12
C VAL A 121 -22.95 -9.16 19.78
N ASP A 122 -23.69 -9.96 18.98
CA ASP A 122 -24.54 -11.08 19.43
C ASP A 122 -25.47 -10.68 20.59
N LEU A 123 -26.20 -9.58 20.38
CA LEU A 123 -27.06 -8.99 21.40
C LEU A 123 -28.39 -9.75 21.47
N GLU A 124 -28.73 -10.24 22.67
CA GLU A 124 -30.01 -10.93 22.92
C GLU A 124 -31.22 -9.98 22.92
N GLU A 125 -30.99 -8.67 23.09
CA GLU A 125 -32.01 -7.62 23.15
C GLU A 125 -31.62 -6.43 22.26
N GLU A 126 -32.61 -5.72 21.71
CA GLU A 126 -32.39 -4.45 21.00
C GLU A 126 -31.82 -3.42 21.99
N VAL A 127 -30.55 -3.04 21.80
CA VAL A 127 -29.91 -1.97 22.57
C VAL A 127 -29.95 -0.67 21.79
N GLU A 128 -30.15 0.46 22.46
CA GLU A 128 -30.14 1.77 21.81
C GLU A 128 -28.71 2.29 21.63
N TYR A 129 -27.79 1.88 22.51
CA TYR A 129 -26.40 2.33 22.51
C TYR A 129 -25.43 1.17 22.71
N ILE A 130 -24.30 1.22 22.00
CA ILE A 130 -23.16 0.34 22.26
C ILE A 130 -21.99 1.21 22.73
N CYS A 131 -21.44 0.87 23.88
CA CYS A 131 -20.36 1.59 24.52
C CYS A 131 -19.07 0.78 24.40
N TRP A 132 -17.99 1.41 23.94
CA TRP A 132 -16.65 0.85 24.01
C TRP A 132 -15.85 1.54 25.10
N GLU A 133 -15.12 0.76 25.90
CA GLU A 133 -14.22 1.30 26.90
C GLU A 133 -13.07 2.09 26.26
N LYS A 134 -12.58 1.60 25.12
CA LYS A 134 -11.52 2.23 24.33
C LYS A 134 -12.02 2.50 22.91
N SER A 135 -11.83 3.73 22.45
CA SER A 135 -12.08 4.10 21.06
C SER A 135 -10.98 5.02 20.58
N VAL A 136 -10.56 4.84 19.32
CA VAL A 136 -9.60 5.71 18.67
C VAL A 136 -10.15 6.16 17.33
N ALA A 137 -10.29 7.47 17.18
CA ALA A 137 -10.76 8.10 15.94
C ALA A 137 -9.88 9.33 15.66
N GLY A 138 -9.62 9.61 14.39
CA GLY A 138 -8.61 10.61 14.03
C GLY A 138 -8.64 11.04 12.58
N ILE A 139 -8.13 12.26 12.33
CA ILE A 139 -8.34 13.06 11.11
C ILE A 139 -7.41 12.60 9.98
N GLY A 140 -7.92 12.66 8.74
CA GLY A 140 -7.23 12.32 7.47
C GLY A 140 -6.00 13.18 7.09
N LEU A 141 -5.31 13.81 8.03
CA LEU A 141 -3.97 14.38 7.83
C LEU A 141 -2.85 13.33 7.93
N LEU A 142 -3.20 12.09 8.29
CA LEU A 142 -2.27 10.97 8.32
C LEU A 142 -2.12 10.27 6.97
N THR A 143 -2.97 10.57 5.98
CA THR A 143 -2.87 10.03 4.62
C THR A 143 -1.51 10.36 4.02
N ASP A 144 -1.07 9.53 3.08
CA ASP A 144 0.21 9.75 2.43
C ASP A 144 0.15 10.90 1.40
N HIS A 145 -1.03 11.18 0.84
CA HIS A 145 -1.21 12.26 -0.12
C HIS A 145 -1.70 13.58 0.47
N GLY A 146 -2.29 13.60 1.67
CA GLY A 146 -2.91 14.79 2.24
C GLY A 146 -3.95 15.41 1.29
N LYS A 147 -3.64 16.57 0.70
CA LYS A 147 -4.49 17.25 -0.30
C LYS A 147 -4.04 17.07 -1.77
N LYS A 148 -2.99 16.30 -2.02
CA LYS A 148 -2.36 16.14 -3.34
C LYS A 148 -3.13 15.20 -4.25
N LEU A 149 -2.88 15.31 -5.55
CA LEU A 149 -3.40 14.42 -6.58
C LEU A 149 -2.32 13.44 -7.06
N HIS A 150 -1.64 12.73 -6.14
CA HIS A 150 -0.71 11.64 -6.50
C HIS A 150 0.47 12.01 -7.40
N GLY A 151 0.86 13.28 -7.54
CA GLY A 151 1.91 13.68 -8.50
C GLY A 151 1.38 13.95 -9.91
N TRP A 152 0.06 14.07 -10.07
CA TRP A 152 -0.57 14.48 -11.32
C TRP A 152 -0.46 15.97 -11.60
N ASP A 153 -0.21 16.79 -10.58
CA ASP A 153 -0.09 18.24 -10.72
C ASP A 153 1.30 18.72 -10.29
N LYS A 154 1.71 19.91 -10.75
CA LYS A 154 3.02 20.48 -10.40
C LYS A 154 3.10 20.80 -8.89
N GLU A 155 1.98 21.23 -8.33
CA GLU A 155 1.80 21.59 -6.92
C GLU A 155 2.03 20.38 -5.99
N ASP A 156 1.83 19.16 -6.48
CA ASP A 156 2.08 17.93 -5.71
C ASP A 156 3.55 17.77 -5.33
N TYR A 157 4.46 18.45 -6.04
CA TYR A 157 5.91 18.40 -5.84
C TYR A 157 6.44 19.52 -4.93
N GLU A 158 5.61 20.46 -4.49
CA GLU A 158 6.06 21.66 -3.75
C GLU A 158 6.33 21.39 -2.26
N TYR A 159 5.70 20.38 -1.68
CA TYR A 159 5.87 19.98 -0.28
C TYR A 159 5.84 18.45 -0.19
N SER A 160 6.16 17.88 0.96
CA SER A 160 6.10 16.43 1.22
C SER A 160 5.39 16.19 2.56
N TYR A 161 4.37 15.32 2.56
CA TYR A 161 3.62 14.93 3.76
C TYR A 161 4.26 13.77 4.51
N ASN A 162 5.21 13.08 3.87
CA ASN A 162 5.81 11.87 4.41
C ASN A 162 7.23 12.07 4.94
N ILE A 163 7.72 13.32 5.02
CA ILE A 163 9.01 13.64 5.64
C ILE A 163 9.04 13.06 7.06
N GLY A 164 10.08 12.27 7.35
CA GLY A 164 10.28 11.65 8.66
C GLY A 164 9.43 10.41 8.93
N LYS A 165 8.51 10.03 8.04
CA LYS A 165 7.66 8.83 8.20
C LYS A 165 8.35 7.53 7.77
N GLY A 166 9.58 7.56 7.25
CA GLY A 166 10.23 6.36 6.71
C GLY A 166 10.35 5.19 7.69
N ARG A 167 10.58 5.47 8.98
CA ARG A 167 10.53 4.43 10.03
C ARG A 167 9.11 3.89 10.22
N LEU A 168 8.12 4.76 10.27
CA LEU A 168 6.72 4.38 10.45
C LEU A 168 6.19 3.55 9.27
N MET A 169 6.58 3.89 8.04
CA MET A 169 6.28 3.11 6.83
C MET A 169 6.89 1.70 6.90
N LYS A 170 8.12 1.59 7.42
CA LYS A 170 8.77 0.30 7.66
C LYS A 170 8.00 -0.52 8.70
N GLU A 171 7.65 0.09 9.83
CA GLU A 171 6.90 -0.60 10.89
C GLU A 171 5.50 -1.03 10.41
N PHE A 172 4.85 -0.22 9.57
CA PHE A 172 3.59 -0.59 8.90
C PHE A 172 3.77 -1.77 7.94
N ARG A 173 4.84 -1.78 7.13
CA ARG A 173 5.19 -2.93 6.29
C ARG A 173 5.30 -4.19 7.13
N ASP A 174 6.08 -4.14 8.21
CA ASP A 174 6.33 -5.31 9.06
C ASP A 174 5.04 -5.81 9.73
N PHE A 175 4.21 -4.89 10.21
CA PHE A 175 2.86 -5.17 10.75
C PHE A 175 1.97 -5.87 9.71
N ALA A 176 1.87 -5.30 8.50
CA ALA A 176 1.05 -5.85 7.42
C ALA A 176 1.49 -7.25 6.97
N VAL A 177 2.81 -7.47 6.91
CA VAL A 177 3.42 -8.77 6.57
C VAL A 177 3.13 -9.80 7.66
N GLY A 178 3.34 -9.44 8.93
CA GLY A 178 3.06 -10.31 10.07
C GLY A 178 1.61 -10.78 10.11
N ASN A 179 0.67 -9.86 9.87
CA ASN A 179 -0.76 -10.15 9.88
C ASN A 179 -1.21 -11.15 8.81
N ILE A 180 -0.53 -11.23 7.66
CA ILE A 180 -0.85 -12.23 6.64
C ILE A 180 -0.11 -13.56 6.85
N GLY A 181 0.47 -13.76 8.03
CA GLY A 181 1.15 -15.00 8.43
C GLY A 181 2.46 -15.21 7.70
N LEU A 182 3.12 -14.13 7.30
CA LEU A 182 4.48 -14.16 6.78
C LEU A 182 5.42 -13.67 7.88
N ASP A 183 6.45 -14.45 8.17
CA ASP A 183 7.48 -14.01 9.12
C ASP A 183 8.57 -13.26 8.35
N TYR A 184 8.55 -11.94 8.50
CA TYR A 184 9.54 -11.04 7.91
C TYR A 184 10.97 -11.33 8.41
N ASN A 185 11.11 -11.77 9.66
CA ASN A 185 12.39 -12.10 10.28
C ASN A 185 12.85 -13.54 9.99
N SER A 186 11.97 -14.43 9.50
CA SER A 186 12.31 -15.83 9.18
C SER A 186 13.17 -15.98 7.91
N LYS A 187 14.38 -15.44 7.89
CA LYS A 187 15.39 -15.74 6.83
C LYS A 187 14.91 -15.50 5.39
N VAL A 188 13.79 -14.81 5.15
CA VAL A 188 13.34 -14.48 3.78
C VAL A 188 14.30 -13.46 3.16
N HIS A 189 15.01 -12.70 3.99
CA HIS A 189 16.25 -12.04 3.60
C HIS A 189 17.39 -13.07 3.49
N GLY A 190 17.62 -13.59 2.30
CA GLY A 190 18.85 -14.31 2.02
C GLY A 190 18.92 -15.75 2.54
N ALA A 191 17.80 -16.49 2.61
CA ALA A 191 17.87 -17.94 2.76
C ALA A 191 18.75 -18.58 1.68
N ASP A 192 18.79 -17.96 0.49
CA ASP A 192 19.85 -18.16 -0.48
C ASP A 192 20.72 -16.90 -0.55
N ASP A 193 22.05 -17.03 -0.68
CA ASP A 193 22.98 -15.90 -0.77
C ASP A 193 22.88 -15.13 -2.11
N LYS A 194 21.69 -15.11 -2.72
CA LYS A 194 21.44 -14.60 -4.05
C LYS A 194 20.85 -13.20 -4.00
N ILE A 195 21.23 -12.39 -4.96
CA ILE A 195 20.69 -11.06 -5.20
C ILE A 195 19.62 -11.20 -6.29
N ARG A 196 18.39 -10.85 -5.96
CA ARG A 196 17.23 -10.99 -6.85
C ARG A 196 16.88 -9.64 -7.46
N ILE A 197 16.93 -9.58 -8.79
CA ILE A 197 16.45 -8.47 -9.60
C ILE A 197 15.11 -8.89 -10.18
N THR A 198 14.05 -8.22 -9.75
CA THR A 198 12.68 -8.60 -10.10
C THR A 198 12.05 -7.54 -10.99
N PHE A 199 11.49 -7.96 -12.12
CA PHE A 199 10.73 -7.10 -13.02
C PHE A 199 9.24 -7.38 -12.86
N SER A 200 8.45 -6.34 -12.54
CA SER A 200 7.00 -6.41 -12.63
C SER A 200 6.53 -5.97 -14.00
N THR A 201 6.24 -6.93 -14.86
CA THR A 201 5.67 -6.65 -16.18
C THR A 201 4.17 -6.47 -16.07
N MET A 202 3.60 -5.66 -16.96
CA MET A 202 2.14 -5.48 -17.08
C MET A 202 1.43 -4.99 -15.81
N SER A 203 2.15 -4.26 -14.95
CA SER A 203 1.70 -3.78 -13.63
C SER A 203 0.53 -2.78 -13.65
N SER A 204 0.08 -2.36 -14.84
CA SER A 204 -0.99 -1.39 -15.04
C SER A 204 -2.06 -1.90 -16.01
N ALA A 205 -3.33 -1.71 -15.63
CA ALA A 205 -4.46 -1.93 -16.53
C ALA A 205 -4.46 -0.94 -17.71
N SER A 206 -3.87 0.25 -17.55
CA SER A 206 -3.73 1.26 -18.62
C SER A 206 -2.71 0.80 -19.66
N PRO A 207 -3.11 0.63 -20.95
CA PRO A 207 -2.21 0.20 -22.02
C PRO A 207 -0.96 1.06 -22.19
N ALA A 208 -1.06 2.37 -21.96
CA ALA A 208 0.08 3.29 -22.08
C ALA A 208 1.19 3.05 -21.04
N ARG A 209 0.87 2.33 -19.95
CA ARG A 209 1.81 2.01 -18.86
C ARG A 209 2.10 0.51 -18.78
N ARG A 210 1.69 -0.27 -19.78
CA ARG A 210 2.01 -1.71 -19.87
C ARG A 210 3.40 -1.86 -20.45
N LEU A 211 4.37 -1.97 -19.56
CA LEU A 211 5.77 -2.18 -19.92
C LEU A 211 6.09 -3.68 -19.87
N THR A 212 6.83 -4.14 -20.88
CA THR A 212 7.31 -5.53 -20.97
C THR A 212 8.75 -5.69 -20.47
N PHE A 213 9.48 -4.57 -20.35
CA PHE A 213 10.89 -4.54 -19.97
C PHE A 213 11.82 -5.48 -20.77
N LYS A 214 11.45 -5.90 -21.98
CA LYS A 214 12.19 -6.94 -22.72
C LYS A 214 13.67 -6.59 -22.94
N LYS A 215 13.96 -5.37 -23.40
CA LYS A 215 15.34 -4.91 -23.62
C LYS A 215 16.11 -4.80 -22.30
N GLN A 216 15.46 -4.27 -21.26
CA GLN A 216 16.02 -4.08 -19.93
C GLN A 216 16.37 -5.44 -19.28
N ILE A 217 15.45 -6.40 -19.34
CA ILE A 217 15.65 -7.77 -18.85
C ILE A 217 16.80 -8.44 -19.60
N GLN A 218 16.83 -8.32 -20.94
CA GLN A 218 17.90 -8.90 -21.75
C GLN A 218 19.27 -8.33 -21.39
N ASN A 219 19.38 -7.00 -21.27
CA ASN A 219 20.64 -6.35 -20.88
C ASN A 219 21.10 -6.78 -19.49
N VAL A 220 20.21 -6.87 -18.51
CA VAL A 220 20.58 -7.30 -17.14
C VAL A 220 20.99 -8.78 -17.13
N LYS A 221 20.35 -9.63 -17.93
CA LYS A 221 20.76 -11.04 -18.10
C LYS A 221 22.15 -11.14 -18.72
N GLU A 222 22.47 -10.31 -19.70
CA GLU A 222 23.80 -10.26 -20.31
C GLU A 222 24.86 -9.74 -19.34
N LEU A 223 24.54 -8.67 -18.61
CA LEU A 223 25.41 -8.06 -17.59
C LEU A 223 25.84 -9.09 -16.53
N TYR A 224 24.91 -9.93 -16.07
CA TYR A 224 25.15 -10.93 -15.02
C TYR A 224 25.23 -12.37 -15.53
N ALA A 225 25.48 -12.59 -16.82
CA ALA A 225 25.51 -13.93 -17.41
C ALA A 225 26.51 -14.89 -16.72
N ASN A 226 27.58 -14.34 -16.14
CA ASN A 226 28.63 -15.07 -15.45
C ASN A 226 28.61 -14.90 -13.92
N ASP A 227 27.64 -14.18 -13.35
CA ASP A 227 27.51 -13.98 -11.91
C ASP A 227 26.37 -14.84 -11.36
N ALA A 228 26.71 -16.05 -10.92
CA ALA A 228 25.74 -16.97 -10.34
C ALA A 228 25.14 -16.46 -9.01
N SER A 229 25.66 -15.37 -8.41
CA SER A 229 25.08 -14.76 -7.22
C SER A 229 23.86 -13.91 -7.54
N VAL A 230 23.63 -13.54 -8.80
CA VAL A 230 22.50 -12.70 -9.23
C VAL A 230 21.44 -13.55 -9.95
N ILE A 231 20.17 -13.38 -9.57
CA ILE A 231 19.02 -14.03 -10.22
C ILE A 231 18.11 -12.93 -10.78
N ILE A 232 17.68 -13.11 -12.03
CA ILE A 232 16.76 -12.20 -12.73
C ILE A 232 15.41 -12.89 -12.86
N GLU A 233 14.36 -12.28 -12.30
CA GLU A 233 13.00 -12.82 -12.29
C GLU A 233 12.02 -11.83 -12.94
N GLU A 234 10.97 -12.36 -13.55
CA GLU A 234 9.91 -11.58 -14.21
C GLU A 234 8.56 -12.09 -13.73
N TYR A 235 7.67 -11.18 -13.32
CA TYR A 235 6.32 -11.51 -12.89
C TYR A 235 5.29 -10.54 -13.46
N ASN A 236 4.18 -11.08 -13.95
CA ASN A 236 2.95 -10.32 -14.08
C ASN A 236 2.24 -10.32 -12.72
N LEU A 237 2.52 -9.32 -11.89
CA LEU A 237 1.97 -9.25 -10.52
C LEU A 237 0.44 -9.25 -10.50
N ALA A 238 -0.23 -8.77 -11.55
CA ALA A 238 -1.68 -8.75 -11.63
C ALA A 238 -2.31 -10.16 -11.60
N ASP A 239 -1.56 -11.19 -12.00
CA ASP A 239 -2.00 -12.59 -12.02
C ASP A 239 -1.84 -13.28 -10.66
N LEU A 240 -1.15 -12.63 -9.72
CA LEU A 240 -0.81 -13.19 -8.40
C LEU A 240 -1.77 -12.70 -7.32
N ASP A 241 -1.95 -13.51 -6.28
CA ASP A 241 -2.64 -13.10 -5.06
C ASP A 241 -1.78 -12.17 -4.18
N ALA A 242 -2.36 -11.59 -3.12
CA ALA A 242 -1.66 -10.57 -2.32
C ALA A 242 -0.46 -11.17 -1.60
N LYS A 243 -0.61 -12.38 -1.06
CA LYS A 243 0.44 -13.06 -0.31
C LYS A 243 1.61 -13.39 -1.22
N GLN A 244 1.34 -13.92 -2.42
CA GLN A 244 2.36 -14.18 -3.45
C GLN A 244 3.11 -12.91 -3.85
N GLN A 245 2.40 -11.80 -4.06
CA GLN A 245 3.04 -10.52 -4.37
C GLN A 245 3.96 -10.08 -3.23
N VAL A 246 3.50 -10.16 -1.97
CA VAL A 246 4.32 -9.80 -0.80
C VAL A 246 5.55 -10.70 -0.69
N GLU A 247 5.41 -12.02 -0.85
CA GLU A 247 6.52 -12.97 -0.79
C GLU A 247 7.60 -12.70 -1.84
N ILE A 248 7.21 -12.31 -3.06
CA ILE A 248 8.15 -11.91 -4.12
C ILE A 248 8.91 -10.66 -3.71
N HIS A 249 8.21 -9.63 -3.24
CA HIS A 249 8.84 -8.35 -2.86
C HIS A 249 9.79 -8.54 -1.66
N MET A 250 9.42 -9.32 -0.65
CA MET A 250 10.28 -9.59 0.50
C MET A 250 11.61 -10.26 0.13
N LYS A 251 11.65 -10.98 -0.99
CA LYS A 251 12.86 -11.62 -1.53
C LYS A 251 13.60 -10.76 -2.54
N THR A 252 12.98 -9.71 -3.06
CA THR A 252 13.54 -8.86 -4.12
C THR A 252 14.53 -7.88 -3.54
N ASN A 253 15.72 -7.77 -4.15
CA ASN A 253 16.74 -6.79 -3.74
C ASN A 253 16.74 -5.57 -4.66
N VAL A 254 16.45 -5.75 -5.94
CA VAL A 254 16.26 -4.66 -6.90
C VAL A 254 14.93 -4.89 -7.61
N MET A 255 13.95 -4.03 -7.36
CA MET A 255 12.65 -4.08 -8.01
C MET A 255 12.60 -3.11 -9.19
N VAL A 256 12.11 -3.57 -10.33
CA VAL A 256 11.90 -2.74 -11.53
C VAL A 256 10.43 -2.79 -11.91
N THR A 257 9.77 -1.64 -11.94
CA THR A 257 8.34 -1.56 -12.30
C THR A 257 7.97 -0.18 -12.86
N ALA A 258 6.76 -0.07 -13.41
CA ALA A 258 6.17 1.20 -13.81
C ALA A 258 5.33 1.80 -12.67
N ALA A 259 5.34 3.13 -12.55
CA ALA A 259 4.51 3.87 -11.60
C ALA A 259 3.01 3.60 -11.82
N GLY A 260 2.31 3.26 -10.73
CA GLY A 260 0.89 2.90 -10.73
C GLY A 260 0.58 1.75 -9.77
N GLY A 261 -0.54 1.06 -10.00
CA GLY A 261 -1.08 0.09 -9.04
C GLY A 261 -0.13 -1.05 -8.65
N GLY A 262 0.68 -1.58 -9.58
CA GLY A 262 1.67 -2.62 -9.23
C GLY A 262 2.95 -2.10 -8.57
N ALA A 263 3.19 -0.78 -8.55
CA ALA A 263 4.27 -0.20 -7.76
C ALA A 263 3.93 -0.18 -6.26
N VAL A 264 2.65 -0.22 -5.91
CA VAL A 264 2.16 -0.14 -4.52
C VAL A 264 2.78 -1.22 -3.63
N THR A 265 2.86 -2.45 -4.15
CA THR A 265 3.43 -3.58 -3.41
C THR A 265 4.95 -3.50 -3.23
N SER A 266 5.62 -2.53 -3.86
CA SER A 266 7.04 -2.26 -3.59
C SER A 266 7.29 -1.75 -2.17
N MET A 267 6.26 -1.36 -1.41
CA MET A 267 6.42 -1.09 0.02
C MET A 267 6.87 -2.33 0.82
N PHE A 268 6.64 -3.54 0.30
CA PHE A 268 7.05 -4.80 0.92
C PHE A 268 8.49 -5.21 0.62
N LEU A 269 9.25 -4.35 -0.07
CA LEU A 269 10.66 -4.56 -0.28
C LEU A 269 11.45 -4.57 1.04
N PRO A 270 12.53 -5.35 1.09
CA PRO A 270 13.32 -5.50 2.29
C PRO A 270 14.18 -4.26 2.56
N ASP A 271 14.71 -4.19 3.78
CA ASP A 271 15.65 -3.14 4.15
C ASP A 271 16.89 -3.16 3.25
N GLY A 272 17.27 -1.98 2.76
CA GLY A 272 18.42 -1.82 1.87
C GLY A 272 18.16 -2.26 0.44
N ALA A 273 16.94 -2.69 0.08
CA ALA A 273 16.57 -2.91 -1.32
C ALA A 273 16.55 -1.60 -2.12
N ALA A 274 16.50 -1.77 -3.44
CA ALA A 274 16.30 -0.70 -4.39
C ALA A 274 15.00 -0.88 -5.17
N LEU A 275 14.40 0.25 -5.55
CA LEU A 275 13.22 0.34 -6.37
C LEU A 275 13.51 1.29 -7.55
N ILE A 276 13.43 0.76 -8.77
CA ILE A 276 13.57 1.51 -10.01
C ILE A 276 12.17 1.67 -10.62
N LEU A 277 11.66 2.90 -10.62
CA LEU A 277 10.33 3.26 -11.09
C LEU A 277 10.37 3.97 -12.43
N TYR A 278 9.73 3.36 -13.42
CA TYR A 278 9.46 4.00 -14.69
C TYR A 278 8.22 4.89 -14.61
N TYR A 279 8.36 6.17 -14.96
CA TYR A 279 7.29 7.16 -14.91
C TYR A 279 6.98 7.78 -16.27
N ASP A 280 5.76 8.29 -16.43
CA ASP A 280 5.37 9.00 -17.65
C ASP A 280 5.94 10.42 -17.63
N SER A 281 7.01 10.63 -18.40
CA SER A 281 7.70 11.93 -18.47
C SER A 281 6.93 13.01 -19.23
N LEU A 282 5.91 12.63 -20.02
CA LEU A 282 5.04 13.58 -20.71
C LEU A 282 3.80 13.93 -19.88
N GLY A 283 3.54 13.14 -18.82
CA GLY A 283 2.39 13.28 -17.94
C GLY A 283 1.08 13.17 -18.68
N THR A 284 0.69 11.99 -19.11
CA THR A 284 -0.63 11.79 -19.72
C THR A 284 -1.67 11.61 -18.62
N ASN A 285 -2.63 12.53 -18.55
CA ASN A 285 -3.75 12.37 -17.63
C ASN A 285 -4.46 11.05 -17.94
N GLY A 286 -4.56 10.14 -16.96
CA GLY A 286 -5.11 8.80 -17.17
C GLY A 286 -6.52 8.75 -17.76
N ASN A 287 -7.33 9.79 -17.54
CA ASN A 287 -8.72 9.89 -18.00
C ASN A 287 -8.85 10.49 -19.40
N THR A 288 -8.04 11.51 -19.73
CA THR A 288 -8.16 12.23 -21.02
C THR A 288 -7.08 11.85 -22.02
N LYS A 289 -6.03 11.15 -21.56
CA LYS A 289 -4.78 10.86 -22.28
C LYS A 289 -4.09 12.09 -22.88
N ARG A 290 -4.49 13.30 -22.46
CA ARG A 290 -3.85 14.53 -22.90
C ARG A 290 -2.58 14.75 -22.08
N PRO A 291 -1.47 15.15 -22.71
CA PRO A 291 -0.30 15.62 -21.98
C PRO A 291 -0.70 16.78 -21.06
N ILE A 292 -0.37 16.67 -19.79
CA ILE A 292 -0.51 17.74 -18.79
C ILE A 292 0.68 18.70 -18.83
N GLY A 293 1.73 18.35 -19.59
CA GLY A 293 2.88 19.22 -19.86
C GLY A 293 4.00 19.12 -18.81
N HIS A 294 3.93 18.17 -17.90
CA HIS A 294 4.98 17.89 -16.92
C HIS A 294 5.00 16.40 -16.54
N PRO A 295 6.12 15.87 -15.99
CA PRO A 295 6.21 14.49 -15.53
C PRO A 295 5.10 14.09 -14.54
N ALA A 296 4.60 12.86 -14.68
CA ALA A 296 3.70 12.21 -13.72
C ALA A 296 4.45 11.11 -12.95
N ARG A 297 5.08 11.50 -11.84
CA ARG A 297 5.71 10.57 -10.88
C ARG A 297 4.68 10.21 -9.82
N LEU A 298 3.90 9.17 -10.13
CA LEU A 298 2.80 8.78 -9.27
C LEU A 298 3.29 8.40 -7.88
N ASP A 299 2.67 9.00 -6.87
CA ASP A 299 2.92 8.70 -5.45
C ASP A 299 4.38 8.97 -5.02
N TRP A 300 5.04 9.93 -5.68
CA TRP A 300 6.45 10.26 -5.47
C TRP A 300 6.80 10.54 -4.01
N ASP A 301 5.87 11.18 -3.29
CA ASP A 301 6.03 11.55 -1.89
C ASP A 301 6.16 10.31 -1.00
N TYR A 302 5.35 9.27 -1.25
CA TYR A 302 5.45 8.01 -0.53
C TYR A 302 6.78 7.32 -0.84
N PHE A 303 7.05 7.07 -2.13
CA PHE A 303 8.22 6.30 -2.57
C PHE A 303 9.56 6.94 -2.20
N ASN A 304 9.65 8.26 -2.20
CA ASN A 304 10.89 8.96 -1.80
C ASN A 304 11.10 9.02 -0.29
N ASN A 305 10.06 8.75 0.52
CA ASN A 305 10.13 8.75 1.97
C ASN A 305 10.17 7.35 2.60
N MET A 306 10.10 6.27 1.80
CA MET A 306 10.39 4.92 2.24
C MET A 306 11.88 4.75 2.56
N ALA A 307 12.35 5.29 3.70
CA ALA A 307 13.77 5.40 4.03
C ALA A 307 14.55 4.07 4.08
N TYR A 308 13.85 2.93 4.10
CA TYR A 308 14.43 1.59 4.05
C TYR A 308 14.66 1.07 2.62
N VAL A 309 14.17 1.76 1.59
CA VAL A 309 14.33 1.44 0.16
C VAL A 309 14.99 2.62 -0.56
N ARG A 310 15.92 2.33 -1.47
CA ARG A 310 16.50 3.34 -2.37
C ARG A 310 15.67 3.45 -3.64
N THR A 311 15.04 4.60 -3.87
CA THR A 311 14.17 4.81 -5.02
C THR A 311 14.88 5.59 -6.13
N SER A 312 14.88 5.04 -7.34
CA SER A 312 15.36 5.67 -8.58
C SER A 312 14.20 5.85 -9.57
N TRP A 313 14.15 6.98 -10.26
CA TRP A 313 13.08 7.31 -11.20
C TRP A 313 13.61 7.43 -12.63
N LEU A 314 13.04 6.68 -13.56
CA LEU A 314 13.42 6.70 -14.97
C LEU A 314 12.22 7.03 -15.88
N PRO A 315 12.40 7.82 -16.94
CA PRO A 315 11.32 8.10 -17.87
C PRO A 315 10.98 6.85 -18.70
N ILE A 316 9.69 6.64 -18.98
CA ILE A 316 9.24 5.63 -19.95
C ILE A 316 9.70 6.02 -21.37
N VAL A 317 9.64 7.31 -21.70
CA VAL A 317 10.13 7.81 -23.00
C VAL A 317 11.64 7.59 -23.08
N GLY A 318 12.07 6.89 -24.12
CA GLY A 318 13.48 6.58 -24.36
C GLY A 318 14.03 5.40 -23.55
N MET A 319 13.19 4.67 -22.80
CA MET A 319 13.61 3.53 -21.97
C MET A 319 14.38 2.45 -22.74
N ASP A 320 14.13 2.36 -24.05
CA ASP A 320 14.64 1.34 -24.97
C ASP A 320 15.87 1.79 -25.78
N ASP A 321 16.29 3.05 -25.62
CA ASP A 321 17.38 3.70 -26.36
C ASP A 321 18.40 4.30 -25.36
N ASP A 322 18.63 5.62 -25.36
CA ASP A 322 19.64 6.27 -24.51
C ASP A 322 19.45 6.01 -23.00
N ALA A 323 18.21 5.86 -22.52
CA ALA A 323 17.95 5.60 -21.10
C ALA A 323 18.26 4.15 -20.69
N LEU A 324 18.54 3.25 -21.64
CA LEU A 324 18.86 1.85 -21.37
C LEU A 324 20.25 1.69 -20.75
N GLU A 325 21.23 2.50 -21.18
CA GLU A 325 22.57 2.54 -20.58
C GLU A 325 22.49 3.06 -19.13
N VAL A 326 21.75 4.15 -18.92
CA VAL A 326 21.50 4.72 -17.58
C VAL A 326 20.84 3.69 -16.67
N PHE A 327 19.81 2.99 -17.16
CA PHE A 327 19.16 1.91 -16.43
C PHE A 327 20.16 0.82 -16.02
N THR A 328 21.00 0.38 -16.95
CA THR A 328 22.00 -0.68 -16.70
C THR A 328 23.00 -0.26 -15.63
N GLY A 329 23.50 0.98 -15.70
CA GLY A 329 24.40 1.53 -14.68
C GLY A 329 23.75 1.67 -13.30
N ILE A 330 22.46 2.04 -13.24
CA ILE A 330 21.72 2.07 -11.96
C ILE A 330 21.58 0.67 -11.38
N VAL A 331 21.22 -0.33 -12.19
CA VAL A 331 21.10 -1.71 -11.72
C VAL A 331 22.44 -2.22 -11.16
N GLU A 332 23.54 -1.98 -11.87
CA GLU A 332 24.88 -2.36 -11.41
C GLU A 332 25.23 -1.71 -10.08
N MET A 333 25.03 -0.40 -9.97
CA MET A 333 25.24 0.34 -8.73
C MET A 333 24.39 -0.21 -7.57
N GLU A 334 23.12 -0.53 -7.81
CA GLU A 334 22.23 -1.01 -6.75
C GLU A 334 22.55 -2.43 -6.28
N VAL A 335 23.03 -3.29 -7.18
CA VAL A 335 23.55 -4.61 -6.81
C VAL A 335 24.79 -4.48 -5.92
N GLU A 336 25.74 -3.61 -6.27
CA GLU A 336 26.94 -3.39 -5.46
C GLU A 336 26.64 -2.71 -4.11
N ASN A 337 25.69 -1.78 -4.09
CA ASN A 337 25.19 -1.18 -2.85
C ASN A 337 24.57 -2.25 -1.93
N TYR A 338 23.81 -3.19 -2.48
CA TYR A 338 23.20 -4.26 -1.70
C TYR A 338 24.23 -5.25 -1.16
N LYS A 339 25.23 -5.65 -1.98
CA LYS A 339 26.38 -6.45 -1.51
C LYS A 339 27.07 -5.77 -0.32
N SER A 340 27.32 -4.47 -0.43
CA SER A 340 27.94 -3.66 0.62
C SER A 340 27.09 -3.54 1.88
N PHE A 341 25.77 -3.44 1.73
CA PHE A 341 24.82 -3.42 2.84
C PHE A 341 24.87 -4.73 3.64
N ARG A 342 24.79 -5.89 2.96
CA ARG A 342 24.85 -7.21 3.61
C ARG A 342 26.13 -7.41 4.44
N MET A 343 27.28 -7.06 3.87
CA MET A 343 28.57 -7.17 4.58
C MET A 343 28.64 -6.36 5.88
N LYS A 344 27.83 -5.30 6.02
CA LYS A 344 27.77 -4.48 7.23
C LYS A 344 26.81 -5.02 8.27
N THR A 345 25.71 -5.65 7.86
CA THR A 345 24.67 -6.17 8.76
C THR A 345 25.00 -7.55 9.33
N GLU A 346 25.89 -8.31 8.67
CA GLU A 346 26.33 -9.64 9.12
C GLU A 346 27.52 -9.60 10.11
N ARG A 347 28.09 -8.42 10.39
CA ARG A 347 29.13 -8.21 11.40
C ARG A 347 28.52 -7.74 12.71
#